data_AF-U6DQQ0-F1
#
_entry.id   AF-U6DQQ0-F1
#
_cell.length_a   1.000
_cell.length_b   1.000
_cell.length_c   1.000
_cell.angle_alpha   90.00
_cell.angle_beta   90.00
_cell.angle_gamma   90.00
#
_symmetry.space_group_name_H-M   'P 1'
#
loop_
_entity.id
_entity.type
_entity.pdbx_description
1 polymer ?
#
loop_
_entity_poly.entity_id
_entity_poly.type
_entity_poly.pdbx_seq_one_letter_code
_entity_poly.pdbx_strand_id
1 'polypeptide(L)'
;LLKKIERETWRESGVSLIATVTRLMERLLDYRDCMKMGEVDGKKIGCTVSLLNFYKTELNKEEMYIRYIHKLYDLHLKAQNFTEAAYTLLLYDELLEWSDRPLREFLTYPMQTEWQRKEHLHLAIIQNFDRGKCWENGIVLCRKIAEQYESYYDYRNLSKMRMMEASLYDKIMDQQRLEPEFFRVGFYGKKFPFFLRNKEFVCRGHDYERLEAFQQRMLNEFPHAIAMQHANQPDETIFQAEAQYLQIYAVTPIPESQEVLQREGVPDNIKSFYKVNHIWKFRYDRPFHKGTKDKENEFKSLWVERTSLYLVQSLPGISRWFEVEKREVVEMSPLENAIEVLENKNQQLKTLISQCQTRQMQNINPLTMCLNGVIDAAVNGGVSRYQEAFFVKEYILSHPEDGEKIARLRELMLEQAQILEFGLAVHEKFVPQDMRPLHKKLVDQFFVMKSSLGIQEFSACIQASPVHFPNGSPRVCRNSAPASMSPDGTRVIPRR
;
A
#
# COMPACT_ATOMS: atom_id res chain seq x y z
N LEU A 1 37.47 36.88 30.89
CA LEU A 1 37.63 36.24 29.55
C LEU A 1 36.79 34.96 29.44
N LEU A 2 36.88 34.00 30.37
CA LEU A 2 36.00 32.81 30.39
C LEU A 2 34.49 33.13 30.47
N LYS A 3 34.07 34.16 31.23
CA LYS A 3 32.67 34.66 31.24
C LYS A 3 32.22 35.41 29.98
N LYS A 4 33.13 35.69 29.03
CA LYS A 4 32.79 36.31 27.72
C LYS A 4 32.52 35.25 26.63
N ILE A 5 33.12 34.07 26.76
CA ILE A 5 32.95 32.93 25.83
C ILE A 5 31.58 32.24 26.03
N GLU A 6 31.01 32.30 27.24
CA GLU A 6 29.64 31.81 27.51
C GLU A 6 28.53 32.70 26.91
N ARG A 7 28.86 33.86 26.34
CA ARG A 7 27.91 34.82 25.75
C ARG A 7 28.18 35.12 24.27
N GLU A 8 28.88 34.23 23.57
CA GLU A 8 29.09 34.39 22.13
C GLU A 8 27.93 33.74 21.38
N THR A 9 26.97 34.57 20.96
CA THR A 9 25.83 34.19 20.10
C THR A 9 26.26 33.41 18.84
N TRP A 10 27.50 33.57 18.41
CA TRP A 10 28.11 32.87 17.26
C TRP A 10 28.51 31.43 17.56
N ARG A 11 28.62 31.02 18.84
CA ARG A 11 29.05 29.66 19.18
C ARG A 11 28.01 28.64 18.75
N GLU A 12 26.73 28.90 19.02
CA GLU A 12 25.63 28.05 18.60
C GLU A 12 25.50 28.02 17.07
N SER A 13 25.59 29.18 16.41
CA SER A 13 25.60 29.27 14.95
C SER A 13 26.81 28.57 14.30
N GLY A 14 27.99 28.69 14.91
CA GLY A 14 29.23 28.06 14.45
C GLY A 14 29.20 26.54 14.63
N VAL A 15 28.70 26.06 15.76
CA VAL A 15 28.47 24.62 16.00
C VAL A 15 27.45 24.08 14.99
N SER A 16 26.35 24.80 14.75
CA SER A 16 25.36 24.41 13.74
C SER A 16 25.96 24.39 12.33
N LEU A 17 26.79 25.38 11.96
CA LEU A 17 27.43 25.42 10.65
C LEU A 17 28.41 24.25 10.47
N ILE A 18 29.28 23.99 11.44
CA ILE A 18 30.22 22.87 11.41
C ILE A 18 29.46 21.55 11.29
N ALA A 19 28.39 21.36 12.08
CA ALA A 19 27.55 20.17 12.01
C ALA A 19 26.94 19.99 10.59
N THR A 20 26.36 21.05 10.01
CA THR A 20 25.80 20.99 8.65
C THR A 20 26.88 20.69 7.60
N VAL A 21 28.06 21.31 7.68
CA VAL A 21 29.17 21.08 6.75
C VAL A 21 29.72 19.66 6.87
N THR A 22 29.87 19.14 8.09
CA THR A 22 30.30 17.75 8.30
C THR A 22 29.31 16.77 7.68
N ARG A 23 28.00 16.93 7.94
CA ARG A 23 26.96 16.09 7.32
C ARG A 23 26.93 16.20 5.80
N LEU A 24 27.16 17.40 5.24
CA LEU A 24 27.28 17.58 3.80
C LEU A 24 28.49 16.82 3.25
N MET A 25 29.65 16.96 3.88
CA MET A 25 30.89 16.32 3.44
C MET A 25 30.77 14.80 3.48
N GLU A 26 30.17 14.23 4.52
CA GLU A 26 29.90 12.78 4.61
C GLU A 26 29.02 12.32 3.45
N ARG A 27 27.91 13.01 3.17
CA ARG A 27 27.01 12.68 2.05
C ARG A 27 27.67 12.85 0.68
N LEU A 28 28.53 13.86 0.50
CA LEU A 28 29.26 14.07 -0.74
C LEU A 28 30.36 13.01 -0.95
N LEU A 29 31.02 12.57 0.12
CA LEU A 29 31.99 11.47 0.06
C LEU A 29 31.30 10.15 -0.29
N ASP A 30 30.18 9.84 0.36
CA ASP A 30 29.33 8.71 0.02
C ASP A 30 28.92 8.79 -1.45
N TYR A 31 28.39 9.94 -1.90
CA TYR A 31 27.99 10.17 -3.29
C TYR A 31 29.12 9.93 -4.28
N ARG A 32 30.32 10.46 -4.00
CA ARG A 32 31.51 10.27 -4.84
C ARG A 32 31.87 8.79 -4.95
N ASP A 33 31.80 8.06 -3.85
CA ASP A 33 32.13 6.64 -3.82
C ASP A 33 31.08 5.79 -4.55
N CYS A 34 29.79 6.10 -4.42
CA CYS A 34 28.71 5.45 -5.19
C CYS A 34 28.79 5.71 -6.71
N MET A 35 29.40 6.84 -7.11
CA MET A 35 29.49 7.28 -8.52
C MET A 35 30.72 6.72 -9.26
N LYS A 36 31.54 5.89 -8.61
CA LYS A 36 32.68 5.23 -9.26
C LYS A 36 32.21 4.28 -10.37
N MET A 37 33.05 4.13 -11.40
CA MET A 37 32.79 3.23 -12.53
C MET A 37 32.68 1.79 -12.03
N GLY A 38 31.61 1.09 -12.45
CA GLY A 38 31.35 -0.31 -12.06
C GLY A 38 30.32 -0.51 -10.94
N GLU A 39 29.90 0.54 -10.24
CA GLU A 39 28.86 0.43 -9.20
C GLU A 39 27.44 0.30 -9.80
N VAL A 40 26.58 -0.42 -9.07
CA VAL A 40 25.19 -0.73 -9.46
C VAL A 40 24.34 0.54 -9.45
N ASP A 41 23.41 0.66 -10.40
CA ASP A 41 22.58 1.86 -10.57
C ASP A 41 21.65 2.13 -9.34
N GLY A 42 21.34 1.10 -8.53
CA GLY A 42 20.60 1.21 -7.27
C GLY A 42 21.28 2.12 -6.23
N LYS A 43 22.55 1.85 -5.89
CA LYS A 43 23.35 2.72 -5.02
C LYS A 43 23.41 4.15 -5.52
N LYS A 44 23.62 4.36 -6.82
CA LYS A 44 23.68 5.71 -7.43
C LYS A 44 22.38 6.48 -7.21
N ILE A 45 21.24 5.84 -7.42
CA ILE A 45 19.92 6.43 -7.19
C ILE A 45 19.74 6.77 -5.70
N GLY A 46 20.04 5.83 -4.79
CA GLY A 46 19.94 6.06 -3.34
C GLY A 46 20.80 7.22 -2.83
N CYS A 47 22.08 7.26 -3.25
CA CYS A 47 23.00 8.35 -2.87
C CYS A 47 22.55 9.69 -3.46
N THR A 48 21.97 9.69 -4.68
CA THR A 48 21.43 10.91 -5.32
C THR A 48 20.20 11.44 -4.57
N VAL A 49 19.26 10.57 -4.17
CA VAL A 49 18.07 10.96 -3.39
C VAL A 49 18.45 11.53 -2.01
N SER A 50 19.42 10.91 -1.33
CA SER A 50 19.93 11.40 -0.04
C SER A 50 20.48 12.82 -0.16
N LEU A 51 21.27 13.09 -1.21
CA LEU A 51 21.87 14.40 -1.46
C LEU A 51 20.84 15.44 -1.93
N LEU A 52 19.86 15.01 -2.74
CA LEU A 52 18.73 15.83 -3.17
C LEU A 52 17.93 16.35 -1.97
N ASN A 53 17.58 15.46 -1.02
CA ASN A 53 16.87 15.83 0.20
C ASN A 53 17.67 16.84 1.03
N PHE A 54 18.99 16.66 1.13
CA PHE A 54 19.86 17.60 1.84
C PHE A 54 19.85 19.02 1.25
N TYR A 55 19.93 19.13 -0.09
CA TYR A 55 19.89 20.43 -0.76
C TYR A 55 18.54 21.14 -0.59
N LYS A 56 17.43 20.39 -0.51
CA LYS A 56 16.08 20.94 -0.24
C LYS A 56 15.94 21.40 1.20
N THR A 57 16.24 20.55 2.17
CA THR A 57 15.86 20.78 3.57
C THR A 57 16.89 21.54 4.38
N GLU A 58 18.19 21.32 4.14
CA GLU A 58 19.26 21.85 5.02
C GLU A 58 19.99 23.05 4.42
N LEU A 59 20.13 23.14 3.10
CA LEU A 59 20.91 24.21 2.44
C LEU A 59 20.06 25.26 1.70
N ASN A 60 18.82 24.92 1.35
CA ASN A 60 17.92 25.75 0.54
C ASN A 60 18.60 26.31 -0.74
N LYS A 61 19.34 25.44 -1.45
CA LYS A 61 20.06 25.80 -2.69
C LYS A 61 19.29 25.30 -3.91
N GLU A 62 18.32 26.09 -4.34
CA GLU A 62 17.37 25.73 -5.40
C GLU A 62 18.03 25.30 -6.73
N GLU A 63 19.02 26.05 -7.24
CA GLU A 63 19.69 25.67 -8.49
C GLU A 63 20.37 24.30 -8.41
N MET A 64 21.00 23.99 -7.26
CA MET A 64 21.62 22.68 -7.05
C MET A 64 20.55 21.60 -6.94
N TYR A 65 19.47 21.87 -6.22
CA TYR A 65 18.33 20.97 -6.12
C TYR A 65 17.79 20.61 -7.51
N ILE A 66 17.54 21.59 -8.39
CA ILE A 66 17.07 21.35 -9.76
C ILE A 66 18.09 20.54 -10.59
N ARG A 67 19.39 20.82 -10.47
CA ARG A 67 20.45 20.00 -11.13
C ARG A 67 20.39 18.54 -10.70
N TYR A 68 20.19 18.28 -9.41
CA TYR A 68 20.10 16.92 -8.88
C TYR A 68 18.76 16.24 -9.21
N ILE A 69 17.66 16.99 -9.39
CA ILE A 69 16.41 16.45 -9.95
C ILE A 69 16.67 15.88 -11.34
N HIS A 70 17.29 16.65 -12.24
CA HIS A 70 17.58 16.17 -13.60
C HIS A 70 18.55 14.98 -13.62
N LYS A 71 19.58 15.02 -12.77
CA LYS A 71 20.51 13.89 -12.66
C LYS A 71 19.81 12.61 -12.17
N LEU A 72 18.89 12.73 -11.21
CA LEU A 72 18.10 11.61 -10.73
C LEU A 72 17.12 11.10 -11.80
N TYR A 73 16.49 12.02 -12.53
CA TYR A 73 15.62 11.70 -13.65
C TYR A 73 16.34 10.88 -14.73
N ASP A 74 17.54 11.28 -15.13
CA ASP A 74 18.34 10.56 -16.12
C ASP A 74 18.74 9.16 -15.64
N LEU A 75 19.07 9.01 -14.35
CA LEU A 75 19.34 7.71 -13.74
C LEU A 75 18.10 6.80 -13.78
N HIS A 76 16.92 7.33 -13.47
CA HIS A 76 15.68 6.56 -13.54
C HIS A 76 15.33 6.16 -14.97
N LEU A 77 15.51 7.04 -15.96
CA LEU A 77 15.30 6.70 -17.36
C LEU A 77 16.24 5.58 -17.82
N LYS A 78 17.52 5.66 -17.45
CA LYS A 78 18.51 4.61 -17.75
C LYS A 78 18.14 3.26 -17.12
N ALA A 79 17.61 3.30 -15.90
CA ALA A 79 17.14 2.12 -15.17
C ALA A 79 15.72 1.67 -15.58
N GLN A 80 15.07 2.37 -16.52
CA GLN A 80 13.67 2.15 -16.94
C GLN A 80 12.64 2.25 -15.80
N ASN A 81 12.94 3.04 -14.77
CA ASN A 81 12.05 3.36 -13.66
C ASN A 81 11.17 4.58 -14.05
N PHE A 82 10.25 4.40 -14.99
CA PHE A 82 9.47 5.53 -15.53
C PHE A 82 8.55 6.19 -14.50
N THR A 83 7.99 5.41 -13.57
CA THR A 83 7.15 5.94 -12.48
C THR A 83 7.97 6.86 -11.59
N GLU A 84 9.14 6.42 -11.14
CA GLU A 84 10.03 7.22 -10.29
C GLU A 84 10.60 8.42 -11.04
N ALA A 85 10.84 8.29 -12.34
CA ALA A 85 11.22 9.40 -13.22
C ALA A 85 10.13 10.49 -13.25
N ALA A 86 8.86 10.10 -13.39
CA ALA A 86 7.72 11.02 -13.35
C ALA A 86 7.62 11.74 -12.00
N TYR A 87 7.70 11.01 -10.87
CA TYR A 87 7.72 11.61 -9.53
C TYR A 87 8.92 12.54 -9.31
N THR A 88 10.08 12.22 -9.91
CA THR A 88 11.26 13.06 -9.82
C THR A 88 11.04 14.40 -10.52
N LEU A 89 10.44 14.42 -11.71
CA LEU A 89 10.11 15.68 -12.40
C LEU A 89 8.99 16.47 -11.72
N LEU A 90 8.06 15.80 -11.01
CA LEU A 90 7.06 16.49 -10.19
C LEU A 90 7.71 17.38 -9.10
N LEU A 91 8.90 17.02 -8.60
CA LEU A 91 9.63 17.89 -7.69
C LEU A 91 10.03 19.23 -8.31
N TYR A 92 10.31 19.26 -9.63
CA TYR A 92 10.61 20.52 -10.32
C TYR A 92 9.32 21.25 -10.69
N ASP A 93 8.27 20.52 -11.06
CA ASP A 93 6.94 21.09 -11.26
C ASP A 93 6.46 21.90 -10.04
N GLU A 94 6.70 21.39 -8.81
CA GLU A 94 6.37 22.07 -7.55
C GLU A 94 7.04 23.44 -7.37
N LEU A 95 8.17 23.70 -8.04
CA LEU A 95 8.91 24.96 -7.95
C LEU A 95 8.44 26.01 -8.97
N LEU A 96 7.64 25.59 -9.96
CA LEU A 96 7.20 26.45 -11.06
C LEU A 96 5.74 26.88 -10.87
N GLU A 97 5.41 28.07 -11.35
CA GLU A 97 4.04 28.56 -11.40
C GLU A 97 3.53 28.62 -12.84
N TRP A 98 2.20 28.59 -13.03
CA TRP A 98 1.59 28.84 -14.33
C TRP A 98 1.61 30.35 -14.62
N SER A 99 2.80 30.89 -14.91
CA SER A 99 3.05 32.32 -15.05
C SER A 99 3.86 32.67 -16.30
N ASP A 100 3.71 33.88 -16.81
CA ASP A 100 4.52 34.42 -17.91
C ASP A 100 5.90 34.91 -17.45
N ARG A 101 6.32 34.63 -16.21
CA ARG A 101 7.62 35.05 -15.68
C ARG A 101 8.74 34.50 -16.58
N PRO A 102 9.65 35.34 -17.09
CA PRO A 102 10.73 34.87 -17.93
C PRO A 102 11.77 34.11 -17.09
N LEU A 103 12.08 32.89 -17.50
CA LEU A 103 13.17 32.09 -16.97
C LEU A 103 14.40 32.25 -17.85
N ARG A 104 15.56 32.37 -17.20
CA ARG A 104 16.85 32.33 -17.88
C ARG A 104 17.12 30.92 -18.42
N GLU A 105 18.05 30.87 -19.36
CA GLU A 105 18.61 29.61 -19.84
C GLU A 105 19.25 28.86 -18.67
N PHE A 106 18.90 27.58 -18.52
CA PHE A 106 19.34 26.75 -17.41
C PHE A 106 19.33 25.28 -17.81
N LEU A 107 20.43 24.56 -17.57
CA LEU A 107 20.64 23.19 -18.05
C LEU A 107 20.46 23.10 -19.57
N THR A 108 19.51 22.30 -20.03
CA THR A 108 19.14 22.13 -21.44
C THR A 108 17.94 22.99 -21.84
N TYR A 109 17.36 23.74 -20.90
CA TYR A 109 16.20 24.59 -21.18
C TYR A 109 16.63 25.94 -21.75
N PRO A 110 16.07 26.34 -22.90
CA PRO A 110 16.28 27.68 -23.43
C PRO A 110 15.62 28.73 -22.52
N MET A 111 15.88 30.01 -22.82
CA MET A 111 15.12 31.11 -22.25
C MET A 111 13.65 31.01 -22.68
N GLN A 112 12.74 30.91 -21.72
CA GLN A 112 11.31 30.67 -21.93
C GLN A 112 10.51 31.12 -20.71
N THR A 113 9.18 31.16 -20.78
CA THR A 113 8.35 31.46 -19.61
C THR A 113 8.26 30.27 -18.66
N GLU A 114 7.90 30.52 -17.40
CA GLU A 114 7.57 29.43 -16.46
C GLU A 114 6.46 28.55 -16.97
N TRP A 115 5.42 29.17 -17.53
CA TRP A 115 4.29 28.48 -18.13
C TRP A 115 4.75 27.46 -19.18
N GLN A 116 5.61 27.88 -20.13
CA GLN A 116 6.15 27.00 -21.17
C GLN A 116 7.02 25.88 -20.58
N ARG A 117 7.81 26.18 -19.53
CA ARG A 117 8.62 25.16 -18.85
C ARG A 117 7.75 24.12 -18.15
N LYS A 118 6.73 24.58 -17.45
CA LYS A 118 5.81 23.74 -16.67
C LYS A 118 4.93 22.88 -17.60
N GLU A 119 4.48 23.43 -18.71
CA GLU A 119 3.80 22.69 -19.78
C GLU A 119 4.67 21.53 -20.29
N HIS A 120 5.92 21.83 -20.69
CA HIS A 120 6.85 20.81 -21.19
C HIS A 120 7.11 19.71 -20.15
N LEU A 121 7.27 20.07 -18.87
CA LEU A 121 7.42 19.11 -17.78
C LEU A 121 6.18 18.23 -17.62
N HIS A 122 4.98 18.81 -17.61
CA HIS A 122 3.72 18.05 -17.47
C HIS A 122 3.57 17.02 -18.60
N LEU A 123 3.86 17.41 -19.83
CA LEU A 123 3.83 16.50 -20.98
C LEU A 123 4.83 15.34 -20.81
N ALA A 124 6.06 15.62 -20.36
CA ALA A 124 7.06 14.59 -20.09
C ALA A 124 6.66 13.68 -18.91
N ILE A 125 6.05 14.23 -17.86
CA ILE A 125 5.57 13.48 -16.69
C ILE A 125 4.43 12.54 -17.10
N ILE A 126 3.46 13.02 -17.89
CA ILE A 126 2.35 12.19 -18.40
C ILE A 126 2.89 11.01 -19.23
N GLN A 127 3.85 11.26 -20.12
CA GLN A 127 4.48 10.20 -20.91
C GLN A 127 5.19 9.16 -20.03
N ASN A 128 5.89 9.59 -18.98
CA ASN A 128 6.55 8.69 -18.04
C ASN A 128 5.54 7.89 -17.20
N PHE A 129 4.44 8.50 -16.74
CA PHE A 129 3.38 7.78 -16.06
C PHE A 129 2.66 6.77 -16.96
N ASP A 130 2.49 7.08 -18.24
CA ASP A 130 1.95 6.13 -19.21
C ASP A 130 2.86 4.91 -19.37
N ARG A 131 4.16 5.13 -19.57
CA ARG A 131 5.16 4.05 -19.65
C ARG A 131 5.30 3.25 -18.35
N GLY A 132 5.16 3.92 -17.21
CA GLY A 132 5.17 3.32 -15.87
C GLY A 132 3.83 2.72 -15.44
N LYS A 133 2.80 2.74 -16.30
CA LYS A 133 1.45 2.21 -16.04
C LYS A 133 0.76 2.81 -14.80
N CYS A 134 1.12 4.04 -14.44
CA CYS A 134 0.49 4.82 -13.37
C CYS A 134 -0.52 5.81 -13.97
N TRP A 135 -1.47 5.27 -14.75
CA TRP A 135 -2.39 6.03 -15.59
C TRP A 135 -3.30 6.97 -14.79
N GLU A 136 -3.69 6.59 -13.57
CA GLU A 136 -4.48 7.41 -12.65
C GLU A 136 -3.80 8.75 -12.35
N ASN A 137 -2.49 8.72 -12.08
CA ASN A 137 -1.70 9.93 -11.85
C ASN A 137 -1.56 10.75 -13.14
N GLY A 138 -1.39 10.08 -14.29
CA GLY A 138 -1.35 10.72 -15.60
C GLY A 138 -2.65 11.48 -15.93
N ILE A 139 -3.81 10.89 -15.65
CA ILE A 139 -5.14 11.49 -15.85
C ILE A 139 -5.28 12.79 -15.05
N VAL A 140 -4.84 12.80 -13.79
CA VAL A 140 -4.87 14.02 -12.95
C VAL A 140 -4.08 15.15 -13.59
N LEU A 141 -2.90 14.86 -14.15
CA LEU A 141 -2.08 15.84 -14.87
C LEU A 141 -2.70 16.27 -16.20
N CYS A 142 -3.29 15.34 -16.96
CA CYS A 142 -4.02 15.66 -18.20
C CYS A 142 -5.14 16.66 -17.94
N ARG A 143 -5.86 16.54 -16.82
CA ARG A 143 -6.91 17.50 -16.45
C ARG A 143 -6.34 18.87 -16.09
N LYS A 144 -5.27 18.93 -15.30
CA LYS A 144 -4.60 20.19 -14.92
C LYS A 144 -4.13 20.98 -16.15
N ILE A 145 -3.48 20.32 -17.11
CA ILE A 145 -2.99 21.00 -18.31
C ILE A 145 -4.13 21.33 -19.29
N ALA A 146 -5.20 20.52 -19.34
CA ALA A 146 -6.40 20.84 -20.11
C ALA A 146 -7.08 22.12 -19.60
N GLU A 147 -7.18 22.32 -18.29
CA GLU A 147 -7.69 23.57 -17.68
C GLU A 147 -6.86 24.80 -18.10
N GLN A 148 -5.54 24.64 -18.22
CA GLN A 148 -4.67 25.70 -18.75
C GLN A 148 -4.98 25.99 -20.22
N TYR A 149 -5.02 24.98 -21.09
CA TYR A 149 -5.34 25.19 -22.50
C TYR A 149 -6.71 25.82 -22.72
N GLU A 150 -7.71 25.46 -21.92
CA GLU A 150 -9.04 26.06 -21.97
C GLU A 150 -9.00 27.55 -21.58
N SER A 151 -8.27 27.89 -20.51
CA SER A 151 -8.10 29.28 -20.04
C SER A 151 -7.40 30.18 -21.06
N TYR A 152 -6.48 29.62 -21.85
CA TYR A 152 -5.76 30.30 -22.94
C TYR A 152 -6.46 30.16 -24.31
N TYR A 153 -7.63 29.50 -24.36
CA TYR A 153 -8.38 29.24 -25.59
C TYR A 153 -7.62 28.42 -26.65
N ASP A 154 -6.62 27.62 -26.25
CA ASP A 154 -5.90 26.69 -27.12
C ASP A 154 -6.67 25.37 -27.27
N TYR A 155 -7.75 25.44 -28.03
CA TYR A 155 -8.63 24.29 -28.23
C TYR A 155 -7.99 23.14 -29.02
N ARG A 156 -6.92 23.41 -29.78
CA ARG A 156 -6.21 22.37 -30.53
C ARG A 156 -5.44 21.47 -29.58
N ASN A 157 -4.70 22.03 -28.64
CA ASN A 157 -3.97 21.22 -27.65
C ASN A 157 -4.90 20.68 -26.55
N LEU A 158 -5.97 21.41 -26.19
CA LEU A 158 -7.04 20.89 -25.33
C LEU A 158 -7.64 19.59 -25.90
N SER A 159 -7.99 19.57 -27.19
CA SER A 159 -8.54 18.38 -27.85
C SER A 159 -7.59 17.18 -27.74
N LYS A 160 -6.30 17.38 -28.02
CA LYS A 160 -5.28 16.33 -27.87
C LYS A 160 -5.18 15.83 -26.43
N MET A 161 -5.25 16.74 -25.47
CA MET A 161 -5.15 16.37 -24.06
C MET A 161 -6.36 15.54 -23.60
N ARG A 162 -7.57 15.87 -24.05
CA ARG A 162 -8.77 15.06 -23.77
C ARG A 162 -8.72 13.69 -24.44
N MET A 163 -8.16 13.58 -25.65
CA MET A 163 -7.91 12.26 -26.27
C MET A 163 -6.88 11.44 -25.50
N MET A 164 -5.82 12.07 -24.97
CA MET A 164 -4.87 11.39 -24.09
C MET A 164 -5.55 10.92 -22.80
N GLU A 165 -6.36 11.77 -22.16
CA GLU A 165 -7.14 11.39 -20.97
C GLU A 165 -8.05 10.18 -21.24
N ALA A 166 -8.79 10.18 -22.36
CA ALA A 166 -9.63 9.06 -22.77
C ALA A 166 -8.82 7.76 -22.93
N SER A 167 -7.70 7.82 -23.65
CA SER A 167 -6.83 6.66 -23.86
C SER A 167 -6.29 6.06 -22.56
N LEU A 168 -6.03 6.90 -21.54
CA LEU A 168 -5.57 6.42 -20.23
C LEU A 168 -6.68 5.66 -19.47
N TYR A 169 -7.96 6.07 -19.59
CA TYR A 169 -9.06 5.29 -19.04
C TYR A 169 -9.21 3.93 -19.73
N ASP A 170 -9.12 3.90 -21.06
CA ASP A 170 -9.19 2.64 -21.82
C ASP A 170 -8.08 1.68 -21.38
N LYS A 171 -6.85 2.19 -21.18
CA LYS A 171 -5.74 1.40 -20.64
C LYS A 171 -6.01 0.84 -19.25
N ILE A 172 -6.57 1.63 -18.33
CA ILE A 172 -6.96 1.14 -16.98
C ILE A 172 -7.95 -0.03 -17.09
N MET A 173 -8.88 0.05 -18.04
CA MET A 173 -9.91 -0.95 -18.21
C MET A 173 -9.40 -2.22 -18.87
N ASP A 174 -8.63 -2.08 -19.95
CA ASP A 174 -8.33 -3.17 -20.88
C ASP A 174 -6.98 -3.83 -20.62
N GLN A 175 -6.02 -3.12 -20.03
CA GLN A 175 -4.66 -3.64 -19.84
C GLN A 175 -4.44 -4.16 -18.42
N GLN A 176 -3.95 -5.40 -18.33
CA GLN A 176 -3.60 -6.01 -17.06
C GLN A 176 -2.33 -5.39 -16.47
N ARG A 177 -2.39 -5.01 -15.19
CA ARG A 177 -1.25 -4.57 -14.39
C ARG A 177 -0.76 -5.71 -13.51
N LEU A 178 0.55 -5.78 -13.35
CA LEU A 178 1.18 -6.69 -12.41
C LEU A 178 1.14 -6.06 -11.03
N GLU A 179 0.72 -6.84 -10.04
CA GLU A 179 0.78 -6.43 -8.65
C GLU A 179 2.22 -6.58 -8.15
N PRO A 180 2.86 -5.50 -7.68
CA PRO A 180 4.24 -5.56 -7.19
C PRO A 180 4.30 -6.22 -5.81
N GLU A 181 5.38 -6.94 -5.53
CA GLU A 181 5.74 -7.33 -4.16
C GLU A 181 6.52 -6.21 -3.46
N PHE A 182 6.42 -6.18 -2.14
CA PHE A 182 7.16 -5.23 -1.30
C PHE A 182 8.08 -5.97 -0.35
N PHE A 183 9.29 -5.46 -0.20
CA PHE A 183 10.35 -6.08 0.59
C PHE A 183 10.89 -5.10 1.60
N ARG A 184 10.89 -5.47 2.86
CA ARG A 184 11.61 -4.73 3.90
C ARG A 184 13.08 -5.16 3.87
N VAL A 185 13.99 -4.19 3.85
CA VAL A 185 15.44 -4.39 3.98
C VAL A 185 15.99 -3.62 5.18
N GLY A 186 16.65 -4.32 6.10
CA GLY A 186 17.42 -3.72 7.19
C GLY A 186 18.91 -3.81 6.87
N PHE A 187 19.61 -2.68 7.01
CA PHE A 187 21.05 -2.56 6.78
C PHE A 187 21.74 -2.33 8.12
N TYR A 188 22.41 -3.35 8.69
CA TYR A 188 22.99 -3.25 10.03
C TYR A 188 24.49 -3.46 10.06
N GLY A 189 25.15 -2.78 11.00
CA GLY A 189 26.60 -2.80 11.19
C GLY A 189 27.30 -1.59 10.58
N LYS A 190 28.49 -1.28 11.11
CA LYS A 190 29.19 0.00 10.86
C LYS A 190 29.77 0.13 9.45
N LYS A 191 29.93 -0.97 8.72
CA LYS A 191 30.51 -0.94 7.37
C LYS A 191 29.54 -0.50 6.27
N PHE A 192 28.27 -0.27 6.57
CA PHE A 192 27.37 0.38 5.61
C PHE A 192 27.64 1.89 5.52
N PRO A 193 27.41 2.51 4.34
CA PRO A 193 27.38 3.96 4.17
C PRO A 193 26.42 4.62 5.17
N PHE A 194 26.68 5.87 5.53
CA PHE A 194 25.94 6.53 6.62
C PHE A 194 24.43 6.57 6.37
N PHE A 195 24.02 6.79 5.12
CA PHE A 195 22.61 6.84 4.75
C PHE A 195 21.86 5.49 4.84
N LEU A 196 22.58 4.36 4.92
CA LEU A 196 22.02 3.01 5.10
C LEU A 196 22.27 2.45 6.49
N ARG A 197 23.37 2.84 7.13
CA ARG A 197 23.83 2.24 8.39
C ARG A 197 22.76 2.26 9.48
N ASN A 198 22.43 1.07 9.96
CA ASN A 198 21.47 0.82 11.03
C ASN A 198 20.08 1.40 10.74
N LYS A 199 19.69 1.41 9.46
CA LYS A 199 18.38 1.88 8.98
C LYS A 199 17.61 0.77 8.27
N GLU A 200 16.31 0.96 8.21
CA GLU A 200 15.37 0.04 7.59
C GLU A 200 14.64 0.74 6.47
N PHE A 201 14.39 0.02 5.38
CA PHE A 201 13.69 0.53 4.21
C PHE A 201 12.63 -0.46 3.77
N VAL A 202 11.57 0.03 3.14
CA VAL A 202 10.66 -0.82 2.34
C VAL A 202 10.87 -0.49 0.88
N CYS A 203 11.03 -1.52 0.06
CA CYS A 203 11.30 -1.45 -1.37
C CYS A 203 10.13 -2.05 -2.15
N ARG A 204 9.68 -1.35 -3.19
CA ARG A 204 8.76 -1.83 -4.22
C ARG A 204 9.54 -2.65 -5.24
N GLY A 205 9.27 -3.95 -5.27
CA GLY A 205 9.90 -4.92 -6.18
C GLY A 205 9.68 -4.58 -7.65
N HIS A 206 10.58 -5.06 -8.50
CA HIS A 206 10.42 -5.02 -9.95
C HIS A 206 9.29 -5.96 -10.42
N ASP A 207 8.87 -5.80 -11.67
CA ASP A 207 7.87 -6.69 -12.28
C ASP A 207 8.32 -8.15 -12.17
N TYR A 208 7.45 -9.02 -11.64
CA TYR A 208 7.71 -10.43 -11.36
C TYR A 208 8.81 -10.74 -10.34
N GLU A 209 9.35 -9.74 -9.66
CA GLU A 209 10.39 -9.95 -8.66
C GLU A 209 9.80 -10.61 -7.39
N ARG A 210 10.36 -11.76 -7.01
CA ARG A 210 10.03 -12.48 -5.78
C ARG A 210 11.12 -12.28 -4.74
N LEU A 211 10.82 -12.61 -3.48
CA LEU A 211 11.73 -12.47 -2.34
C LEU A 211 13.15 -13.02 -2.61
N GLU A 212 13.27 -14.23 -3.15
CA GLU A 212 14.58 -14.86 -3.41
C GLU A 212 15.40 -14.07 -4.45
N ALA A 213 14.76 -13.66 -5.55
CA ALA A 213 15.41 -12.85 -6.59
C ALA A 213 15.85 -11.49 -6.04
N PHE A 214 15.00 -10.87 -5.22
CA PHE A 214 15.31 -9.61 -4.55
C PHE A 214 16.50 -9.77 -3.57
N GLN A 215 16.52 -10.83 -2.76
CA GLN A 215 17.64 -11.13 -1.86
C GLN A 215 18.95 -11.30 -2.62
N GLN A 216 18.94 -12.07 -3.72
CA GLN A 216 20.13 -12.26 -4.57
C GLN A 216 20.59 -10.93 -5.18
N ARG A 217 19.67 -10.10 -5.67
CA ARG A 217 20.00 -8.77 -6.18
C ARG A 217 20.66 -7.88 -5.13
N MET A 218 20.12 -7.86 -3.91
CA MET A 218 20.69 -7.09 -2.80
C MET A 218 22.07 -7.61 -2.38
N LEU A 219 22.29 -8.93 -2.36
CA LEU A 219 23.60 -9.51 -2.06
C LEU A 219 24.63 -9.24 -3.17
N ASN A 220 24.21 -9.20 -4.44
CA ASN A 220 25.06 -8.78 -5.55
C ASN A 220 25.45 -7.30 -5.44
N GLU A 221 24.54 -6.45 -4.96
CA GLU A 221 24.81 -5.04 -4.74
C GLU A 221 25.73 -4.80 -3.52
N PHE A 222 25.61 -5.63 -2.49
CA PHE A 222 26.42 -5.59 -1.26
C PHE A 222 27.13 -6.93 -1.03
N PRO A 223 28.20 -7.25 -1.79
CA PRO A 223 28.83 -8.58 -1.78
C PRO A 223 29.52 -8.95 -0.46
N HIS A 224 29.80 -7.97 0.40
CA HIS A 224 30.38 -8.19 1.73
C HIS A 224 29.31 -8.34 2.82
N ALA A 225 28.03 -8.30 2.46
CA ALA A 225 26.95 -8.40 3.43
C ALA A 225 26.58 -9.85 3.74
N ILE A 226 26.30 -10.11 5.02
CA ILE A 226 25.87 -11.40 5.54
C ILE A 226 24.33 -11.38 5.61
N ALA A 227 23.69 -12.32 4.92
CA ALA A 227 22.24 -12.48 4.97
C ALA A 227 21.80 -13.04 6.33
N MET A 228 20.99 -12.27 7.06
CA MET A 228 20.35 -12.70 8.30
C MET A 228 19.22 -13.68 7.97
N GLN A 229 19.19 -14.82 8.68
CA GLN A 229 18.24 -15.91 8.43
C GLN A 229 16.89 -15.71 9.14
N HIS A 230 16.84 -14.86 10.17
CA HIS A 230 15.66 -14.64 10.98
C HIS A 230 15.20 -13.20 10.90
N ALA A 231 13.89 -12.99 10.99
CA ALA A 231 13.26 -11.66 11.01
C ALA A 231 13.28 -10.99 12.39
N ASN A 232 13.95 -11.59 13.37
CA ASN A 232 14.07 -11.05 14.73
C ASN A 232 14.79 -9.70 14.72
N GLN A 233 14.43 -8.82 15.65
CA GLN A 233 15.13 -7.54 15.78
C GLN A 233 16.62 -7.79 16.08
N PRO A 234 17.55 -7.11 15.37
CA PRO A 234 18.96 -7.19 15.70
C PRO A 234 19.22 -6.60 17.09
N ASP A 235 20.20 -7.17 17.77
CA ASP A 235 20.69 -6.68 19.06
C ASP A 235 21.81 -5.64 18.89
N GLU A 236 22.23 -5.03 19.99
CA GLU A 236 23.32 -4.03 20.00
C GLU A 236 24.63 -4.58 19.42
N THR A 237 24.87 -5.89 19.55
CA THR A 237 26.09 -6.51 19.00
C THR A 237 26.12 -6.42 17.48
N ILE A 238 25.00 -6.69 16.80
CA ILE A 238 24.88 -6.53 15.34
C ILE A 238 24.99 -5.06 14.93
N PHE A 239 24.34 -4.14 15.66
CA PHE A 239 24.41 -2.70 15.34
C PHE A 239 25.83 -2.13 15.44
N GLN A 240 26.65 -2.64 16.36
CA GLN A 240 28.01 -2.17 16.62
C GLN A 240 29.09 -2.95 15.86
N ALA A 241 28.73 -4.04 15.19
CA ALA A 241 29.67 -4.89 14.49
C ALA A 241 30.40 -4.16 13.33
N GLU A 242 31.68 -4.47 13.17
CA GLU A 242 32.51 -4.04 12.03
C GLU A 242 32.27 -4.93 10.78
N ALA A 243 31.00 -5.16 10.47
CA ALA A 243 30.51 -6.00 9.39
C ALA A 243 29.27 -5.38 8.72
N GLN A 244 28.77 -6.02 7.67
CA GLN A 244 27.52 -5.68 6.99
C GLN A 244 26.54 -6.85 7.16
N TYR A 245 25.37 -6.59 7.73
CA TYR A 245 24.29 -7.55 7.86
C TYR A 245 23.06 -7.05 7.11
N LEU A 246 22.48 -7.91 6.25
CA LEU A 246 21.24 -7.63 5.54
C LEU A 246 20.12 -8.53 6.07
N GLN A 247 19.01 -7.91 6.46
CA GLN A 247 17.80 -8.61 6.87
C GLN A 247 16.66 -8.27 5.92
N ILE A 248 16.19 -9.27 5.17
CA ILE A 248 15.24 -9.08 4.09
C ILE A 248 14.04 -10.01 4.25
N TYR A 249 12.84 -9.45 4.23
CA TYR A 249 11.59 -10.22 4.23
C TYR A 249 10.48 -9.47 3.45
N ALA A 250 9.52 -10.22 2.93
CA ALA A 250 8.36 -9.67 2.23
C ALA A 250 7.38 -9.01 3.22
N VAL A 251 6.76 -7.91 2.80
CA VAL A 251 5.76 -7.17 3.58
C VAL A 251 4.51 -6.90 2.76
N THR A 252 3.37 -6.87 3.42
CA THR A 252 2.08 -6.59 2.76
C THR A 252 1.76 -5.10 2.85
N PRO A 253 1.40 -4.43 1.74
CA PRO A 253 0.95 -3.05 1.78
C PRO A 253 -0.40 -2.93 2.52
N ILE A 254 -0.55 -1.89 3.33
CA ILE A 254 -1.82 -1.51 3.94
C ILE A 254 -2.28 -0.20 3.28
N PRO A 255 -3.24 -0.25 2.36
CA PRO A 255 -3.78 0.95 1.75
C PRO A 255 -4.55 1.78 2.78
N GLU A 256 -4.51 3.10 2.60
CA GLU A 256 -5.39 3.99 3.37
C GLU A 256 -6.85 3.72 3.04
N SER A 257 -7.72 4.10 3.97
CA SER A 257 -9.17 3.98 3.80
C SER A 257 -9.64 4.94 2.70
N GLN A 258 -9.79 4.42 1.48
CA GLN A 258 -10.23 5.19 0.31
C GLN A 258 -11.63 4.74 -0.13
N GLU A 259 -12.47 5.70 -0.53
CA GLU A 259 -13.85 5.46 -0.97
C GLU A 259 -13.91 4.42 -2.11
N VAL A 260 -12.97 4.49 -3.06
CA VAL A 260 -12.91 3.58 -4.21
C VAL A 260 -12.76 2.10 -3.82
N LEU A 261 -12.08 1.81 -2.72
CA LEU A 261 -11.89 0.44 -2.24
C LEU A 261 -13.16 -0.09 -1.58
N GLN A 262 -13.89 0.76 -0.88
CA GLN A 262 -15.12 0.43 -0.15
C GLN A 262 -16.35 0.34 -1.05
N ARG A 263 -16.37 1.09 -2.15
CA ARG A 263 -17.54 1.18 -3.03
C ARG A 263 -17.83 -0.13 -3.75
N GLU A 264 -19.06 -0.61 -3.64
CA GLU A 264 -19.54 -1.77 -4.40
C GLU A 264 -19.72 -1.42 -5.88
N GLY A 265 -19.54 -2.41 -6.75
CA GLY A 265 -19.68 -2.27 -8.21
C GLY A 265 -18.47 -1.63 -8.92
N VAL A 266 -17.48 -1.11 -8.20
CA VAL A 266 -16.21 -0.67 -8.81
C VAL A 266 -15.39 -1.89 -9.24
N PRO A 267 -15.02 -2.00 -10.52
CA PRO A 267 -14.20 -3.10 -11.04
C PRO A 267 -12.85 -3.29 -10.33
N ASP A 268 -12.39 -4.55 -10.23
CA ASP A 268 -11.14 -4.91 -9.54
C ASP A 268 -9.87 -4.39 -10.24
N ASN A 269 -9.90 -4.20 -11.55
CA ASN A 269 -8.80 -3.56 -12.31
C ASN A 269 -8.55 -2.10 -11.87
N ILE A 270 -9.59 -1.40 -11.39
CA ILE A 270 -9.47 -0.07 -10.77
C ILE A 270 -9.00 -0.22 -9.32
N LYS A 271 -9.66 -1.07 -8.52
CA LYS A 271 -9.33 -1.22 -7.09
C LYS A 271 -7.90 -1.70 -6.86
N SER A 272 -7.38 -2.58 -7.73
CA SER A 272 -6.03 -3.14 -7.61
C SER A 272 -4.93 -2.09 -7.57
N PHE A 273 -5.08 -0.98 -8.30
CA PHE A 273 -4.13 0.13 -8.25
C PHE A 273 -4.05 0.75 -6.86
N TYR A 274 -5.20 1.09 -6.27
CA TYR A 274 -5.26 1.76 -4.97
C TYR A 274 -4.86 0.86 -3.79
N LYS A 275 -4.84 -0.47 -3.99
CA LYS A 275 -4.31 -1.42 -3.00
C LYS A 275 -2.78 -1.34 -2.84
N VAL A 276 -2.06 -0.90 -3.86
CA VAL A 276 -0.59 -0.99 -3.93
C VAL A 276 0.12 0.31 -4.36
N ASN A 277 -0.62 1.40 -4.54
CA ASN A 277 -0.06 2.71 -4.86
C ASN A 277 -0.51 3.75 -3.83
N HIS A 278 0.36 4.73 -3.57
CA HIS A 278 0.22 5.70 -2.48
C HIS A 278 0.18 5.05 -1.10
N ILE A 279 1.05 4.05 -0.90
CA ILE A 279 1.11 3.26 0.34
C ILE A 279 2.16 3.82 1.30
N TRP A 280 1.72 4.17 2.50
CA TRP A 280 2.57 4.65 3.60
C TRP A 280 2.86 3.59 4.65
N LYS A 281 1.96 2.60 4.80
CA LYS A 281 1.99 1.60 5.85
C LYS A 281 2.14 0.20 5.28
N PHE A 282 3.01 -0.59 5.91
CA PHE A 282 3.26 -1.99 5.56
C PHE A 282 3.15 -2.89 6.79
N ARG A 283 2.81 -4.15 6.58
CA ARG A 283 2.63 -5.16 7.62
C ARG A 283 3.49 -6.40 7.37
N TYR A 284 4.05 -6.93 8.44
CA TYR A 284 4.68 -8.24 8.47
C TYR A 284 4.15 -9.01 9.68
N ASP A 285 3.64 -10.21 9.44
CA ASP A 285 3.08 -11.07 10.48
C ASP A 285 3.99 -12.30 10.65
N ARG A 286 4.53 -12.46 11.86
CA ARG A 286 5.41 -13.57 12.23
C ARG A 286 4.70 -14.51 13.20
N PRO A 287 4.35 -15.74 12.80
CA PRO A 287 3.73 -16.71 13.71
C PRO A 287 4.75 -17.21 14.72
N PHE A 288 4.33 -17.38 15.98
CA PHE A 288 5.14 -17.96 17.04
C PHE A 288 4.25 -18.65 18.08
N HIS A 289 4.84 -19.55 18.88
CA HIS A 289 4.12 -20.23 19.96
C HIS A 289 4.51 -19.66 21.32
N LYS A 290 3.51 -19.32 22.14
CA LYS A 290 3.71 -19.05 23.58
C LYS A 290 3.33 -20.29 24.38
N GLY A 291 4.22 -20.69 25.29
CA GLY A 291 4.05 -21.91 26.09
C GLY A 291 4.36 -23.19 25.33
N THR A 292 3.85 -24.32 25.82
CA THR A 292 4.04 -25.62 25.18
C THR A 292 3.15 -25.75 23.95
N LYS A 293 3.77 -25.96 22.78
CA LYS A 293 3.03 -26.25 21.54
C LYS A 293 2.21 -27.54 21.71
N ASP A 294 0.89 -27.41 21.62
CA ASP A 294 -0.02 -28.56 21.58
C ASP A 294 0.20 -29.30 20.25
N LYS A 295 0.49 -30.61 20.35
CA LYS A 295 0.79 -31.47 19.18
C LYS A 295 -0.46 -31.86 18.41
N GLU A 296 -1.63 -31.86 19.04
CA GLU A 296 -2.92 -32.20 18.42
C GLU A 296 -3.59 -30.98 17.79
N ASN A 297 -3.43 -29.80 18.41
CA ASN A 297 -4.03 -28.57 17.93
C ASN A 297 -3.12 -27.36 18.17
N GLU A 298 -2.26 -27.07 17.18
CA GLU A 298 -1.29 -25.99 17.27
C GLU A 298 -1.93 -24.60 17.40
N PHE A 299 -3.17 -24.42 16.92
CA PHE A 299 -3.90 -23.15 16.94
C PHE A 299 -4.22 -22.66 18.35
N LYS A 300 -4.21 -23.52 19.38
CA LYS A 300 -4.41 -23.08 20.77
C LYS A 300 -3.30 -22.17 21.30
N SER A 301 -2.11 -22.29 20.72
CA SER A 301 -0.89 -21.60 21.18
C SER A 301 -0.24 -20.77 20.08
N LEU A 302 -0.87 -20.64 18.90
CA LEU A 302 -0.32 -19.95 17.74
C LEU A 302 -0.61 -18.45 17.84
N TRP A 303 0.33 -17.70 18.41
CA TRP A 303 0.34 -16.25 18.45
C TRP A 303 0.91 -15.68 17.15
N VAL A 304 0.59 -14.43 16.86
CA VAL A 304 1.16 -13.70 15.73
C VAL A 304 1.77 -12.41 16.23
N GLU A 305 3.05 -12.21 15.95
CA GLU A 305 3.73 -10.93 16.15
C GLU A 305 3.57 -10.10 14.88
N ARG A 306 2.76 -9.05 14.97
CA ARG A 306 2.46 -8.13 13.88
C ARG A 306 3.36 -6.90 13.96
N THR A 307 4.21 -6.75 12.95
CA THR A 307 5.02 -5.54 12.76
C THR A 307 4.36 -4.62 11.75
N SER A 308 3.99 -3.41 12.15
CA SER A 308 3.60 -2.31 11.27
C SER A 308 4.78 -1.37 11.02
N LEU A 309 5.03 -1.06 9.76
CA LEU A 309 6.10 -0.16 9.30
C LEU A 309 5.46 1.07 8.64
N TYR A 310 5.89 2.26 9.04
CA TYR A 310 5.44 3.53 8.47
C TYR A 310 6.62 4.19 7.75
N LEU A 311 6.43 4.57 6.50
CA LEU A 311 7.48 5.17 5.67
C LEU A 311 7.50 6.69 5.77
N VAL A 312 8.68 7.28 5.54
CA VAL A 312 8.85 8.74 5.43
C VAL A 312 8.16 9.34 4.20
N GLN A 313 7.91 8.53 3.15
CA GLN A 313 7.20 8.88 1.92
C GLN A 313 6.45 7.65 1.40
N SER A 314 5.34 7.88 0.70
CA SER A 314 4.57 6.78 0.09
C SER A 314 5.30 6.12 -1.08
N LEU A 315 4.97 4.84 -1.31
CA LEU A 315 5.35 4.13 -2.53
C LEU A 315 4.16 4.06 -3.50
N PRO A 316 4.37 4.29 -4.82
CA PRO A 316 5.62 4.71 -5.45
C PRO A 316 5.93 6.21 -5.20
N GLY A 317 7.19 6.61 -5.41
CA GLY A 317 7.65 8.00 -5.25
C GLY A 317 8.92 8.28 -6.04
N ILE A 318 9.78 9.21 -5.59
CA ILE A 318 11.05 9.56 -6.27
C ILE A 318 12.11 8.45 -6.20
N SER A 319 11.85 7.39 -5.44
CA SER A 319 12.67 6.20 -5.33
C SER A 319 11.78 4.97 -5.18
N ARG A 320 12.32 3.79 -5.51
CA ARG A 320 11.62 2.51 -5.30
C ARG A 320 11.60 2.08 -3.85
N TRP A 321 12.33 2.75 -2.97
CA TRP A 321 12.39 2.45 -1.56
C TRP A 321 12.41 3.71 -0.70
N PHE A 322 11.84 3.61 0.49
CA PHE A 322 11.87 4.68 1.47
C PHE A 322 12.18 4.14 2.86
N GLU A 323 12.81 4.99 3.66
CA GLU A 323 13.18 4.70 5.04
C GLU A 323 11.91 4.49 5.89
N VAL A 324 11.96 3.50 6.77
CA VAL A 324 10.95 3.28 7.81
C VAL A 324 11.17 4.34 8.89
N GLU A 325 10.23 5.26 9.02
CA GLU A 325 10.21 6.29 10.06
C GLU A 325 9.84 5.70 11.42
N LYS A 326 8.80 4.86 11.43
CA LYS A 326 8.22 4.31 12.65
C LYS A 326 7.94 2.83 12.49
N ARG A 327 8.20 2.09 13.56
CA ARG A 327 7.87 0.67 13.70
C ARG A 327 6.96 0.47 14.91
N GLU A 328 5.91 -0.31 14.75
CA GLU A 328 5.04 -0.75 15.84
C GLU A 328 4.95 -2.26 15.83
N VAL A 329 5.11 -2.89 16.99
CA VAL A 329 4.99 -4.34 17.15
C VAL A 329 3.86 -4.61 18.12
N VAL A 330 2.92 -5.45 17.70
CA VAL A 330 1.77 -5.88 18.50
C VAL A 330 1.66 -7.40 18.42
N GLU A 331 1.41 -8.05 19.53
CA GLU A 331 1.13 -9.49 19.57
C GLU A 331 -0.38 -9.70 19.49
N MET A 332 -0.82 -10.60 18.62
CA MET A 332 -2.20 -11.04 18.51
C MET A 332 -2.37 -12.42 19.14
N SER A 333 -3.44 -12.57 19.92
CA SER A 333 -3.77 -13.84 20.55
C SER A 333 -4.17 -14.90 19.50
N PRO A 334 -4.13 -16.20 19.85
CA PRO A 334 -4.54 -17.24 18.92
C PRO A 334 -6.02 -17.13 18.50
N LEU A 335 -6.89 -16.63 19.39
CA LEU A 335 -8.29 -16.38 19.10
C LEU A 335 -8.47 -15.19 18.14
N GLU A 336 -7.76 -14.08 18.38
CA GLU A 336 -7.78 -12.91 17.48
C GLU A 336 -7.27 -13.27 16.08
N ASN A 337 -6.19 -14.03 16.02
CA ASN A 337 -5.64 -14.56 14.77
C ASN A 337 -6.66 -15.45 14.04
N ALA A 338 -7.34 -16.36 14.75
CA ALA A 338 -8.37 -17.22 14.16
C ALA A 338 -9.53 -16.40 13.55
N ILE A 339 -9.98 -15.35 14.24
CA ILE A 339 -11.02 -14.43 13.76
C ILE A 339 -10.55 -13.74 12.47
N GLU A 340 -9.37 -13.12 12.46
CA GLU A 340 -8.87 -12.41 11.29
C GLU A 340 -8.65 -13.35 10.10
N VAL A 341 -8.10 -14.56 10.32
CA VAL A 341 -7.91 -15.56 9.27
C VAL A 341 -9.25 -15.97 8.65
N LEU A 342 -10.28 -16.17 9.48
CA LEU A 342 -11.59 -16.59 9.01
C LEU A 342 -12.31 -15.46 8.27
N GLU A 343 -12.26 -14.23 8.78
CA GLU A 343 -12.84 -13.05 8.14
C GLU A 343 -12.21 -12.78 6.77
N ASN A 344 -10.88 -12.83 6.68
CA ASN A 344 -10.15 -12.69 5.42
C ASN A 344 -10.53 -13.79 4.42
N LYS A 345 -10.70 -15.04 4.89
CA LYS A 345 -11.12 -16.16 4.04
C LYS A 345 -12.54 -15.98 3.51
N ASN A 346 -13.45 -15.53 4.36
CA ASN A 346 -14.84 -15.22 3.98
C ASN A 346 -14.88 -14.12 2.92
N GLN A 347 -14.10 -13.04 3.10
CA GLN A 347 -14.02 -11.96 2.13
C GLN A 347 -13.42 -12.41 0.78
N GLN A 348 -12.39 -13.27 0.82
CA GLN A 348 -11.83 -13.88 -0.39
C GLN A 348 -12.87 -14.71 -1.14
N LEU A 349 -13.64 -15.55 -0.44
CA LEU A 349 -14.71 -16.36 -1.03
C LEU A 349 -15.78 -15.46 -1.67
N LYS A 350 -16.31 -14.46 -0.95
CA LYS A 350 -17.29 -13.51 -1.50
C LYS A 350 -16.81 -12.85 -2.79
N THR A 351 -15.53 -12.46 -2.82
CA THR A 351 -14.91 -11.82 -3.99
C THR A 351 -14.87 -12.78 -5.19
N LEU A 352 -14.34 -14.00 -5.01
CA LEU A 352 -14.28 -15.02 -6.06
C LEU A 352 -15.67 -15.42 -6.58
N ILE A 353 -16.66 -15.57 -5.67
CA ILE A 353 -18.04 -15.89 -6.05
C ILE A 353 -18.65 -14.76 -6.89
N SER A 354 -18.47 -13.50 -6.47
CA SER A 354 -18.98 -12.33 -7.20
C SER A 354 -18.37 -12.22 -8.61
N GLN A 355 -17.05 -12.41 -8.73
CA GLN A 355 -16.34 -12.40 -10.02
C GLN A 355 -16.82 -13.53 -10.93
N CYS A 356 -17.08 -14.73 -10.37
CA CYS A 356 -17.62 -15.87 -11.12
C CYS A 356 -19.05 -15.58 -11.61
N GLN A 357 -19.91 -15.07 -10.72
CA GLN A 357 -21.30 -14.76 -11.04
C GLN A 357 -21.45 -13.68 -12.11
N THR A 358 -20.60 -12.66 -12.08
CA THR A 358 -20.59 -11.54 -13.05
C THR A 358 -19.85 -11.88 -14.35
N ARG A 359 -19.37 -13.12 -14.52
CA ARG A 359 -18.56 -13.59 -15.67
C ARG A 359 -17.28 -12.78 -15.90
N GLN A 360 -16.75 -12.16 -14.84
CA GLN A 360 -15.45 -11.50 -14.86
C GLN A 360 -14.30 -12.51 -14.76
N MET A 361 -14.55 -13.73 -14.28
CA MET A 361 -13.58 -14.82 -14.29
C MET A 361 -13.64 -15.62 -15.59
N GLN A 362 -12.50 -15.69 -16.30
CA GLN A 362 -12.34 -16.60 -17.44
C GLN A 362 -12.12 -18.05 -16.99
N ASN A 363 -11.51 -18.26 -15.82
CA ASN A 363 -11.19 -19.58 -15.27
C ASN A 363 -11.84 -19.76 -13.89
N ILE A 364 -12.61 -20.84 -13.70
CA ILE A 364 -13.29 -21.15 -12.44
C ILE A 364 -12.35 -21.73 -11.36
N ASN A 365 -11.17 -22.23 -11.76
CA ASN A 365 -10.24 -22.94 -10.88
C ASN A 365 -9.88 -22.20 -9.58
N PRO A 366 -9.69 -20.86 -9.54
CA PRO A 366 -9.41 -20.17 -8.29
C PRO A 366 -10.57 -20.28 -7.29
N LEU A 367 -11.83 -20.22 -7.75
CA LEU A 367 -13.00 -20.45 -6.90
C LEU A 367 -13.05 -21.91 -6.46
N THR A 368 -12.85 -22.87 -7.37
CA THR A 368 -12.84 -24.31 -7.03
C THR A 368 -11.80 -24.63 -5.97
N MET A 369 -10.57 -24.12 -6.11
CA MET A 369 -9.48 -24.33 -5.17
C MET A 369 -9.78 -23.70 -3.81
N CYS A 370 -10.37 -22.51 -3.77
CA CYS A 370 -10.75 -21.85 -2.53
C CYS A 370 -11.86 -22.61 -1.80
N LEU A 371 -12.93 -23.01 -2.51
CA LEU A 371 -14.00 -23.85 -1.97
C LEU A 371 -13.45 -25.17 -1.40
N ASN A 372 -12.62 -25.87 -2.18
CA ASN A 372 -12.02 -27.13 -1.76
C ASN A 372 -11.14 -26.96 -0.52
N GLY A 373 -10.30 -25.92 -0.46
CA GLY A 373 -9.42 -25.68 0.68
C GLY A 373 -10.16 -25.37 1.99
N VAL A 374 -11.38 -24.85 1.92
CA VAL A 374 -12.20 -24.55 3.11
C VAL A 374 -13.10 -25.73 3.49
N ILE A 375 -13.74 -26.39 2.50
CA ILE A 375 -14.67 -27.51 2.73
C ILE A 375 -13.93 -28.80 3.07
N ASP A 376 -12.85 -29.10 2.33
CA ASP A 376 -12.05 -30.32 2.46
C ASP A 376 -10.67 -29.98 3.04
N ALA A 377 -10.66 -29.37 4.22
CA ALA A 377 -9.45 -28.88 4.90
C ALA A 377 -8.60 -30.03 5.50
N ALA A 378 -8.30 -31.06 4.71
CA ALA A 378 -7.67 -32.31 5.15
C ALA A 378 -6.26 -32.15 5.73
N VAL A 379 -5.55 -31.06 5.41
CA VAL A 379 -4.19 -30.79 5.90
C VAL A 379 -4.19 -30.03 7.22
N ASN A 380 -4.92 -28.91 7.29
CA ASN A 380 -4.88 -28.00 8.44
C ASN A 380 -6.04 -28.24 9.44
N GLY A 381 -6.93 -29.20 9.16
CA GLY A 381 -8.09 -29.54 9.99
C GLY A 381 -9.28 -28.57 9.88
N GLY A 382 -9.09 -27.38 9.32
CA GLY A 382 -10.18 -26.43 9.03
C GLY A 382 -10.81 -25.82 10.28
N VAL A 383 -12.06 -25.37 10.14
CA VAL A 383 -12.78 -24.62 11.19
C VAL A 383 -13.07 -25.43 12.46
N SER A 384 -13.10 -26.76 12.38
CA SER A 384 -13.30 -27.62 13.56
C SER A 384 -12.18 -27.45 14.59
N ARG A 385 -10.94 -27.19 14.14
CA ARG A 385 -9.80 -26.94 15.03
C ARG A 385 -10.01 -25.70 15.90
N TYR A 386 -10.71 -24.68 15.39
CA TYR A 386 -11.06 -23.51 16.19
C TYR A 386 -12.14 -23.82 17.22
N GLN A 387 -13.11 -24.70 16.92
CA GLN A 387 -14.12 -25.14 17.88
C GLN A 387 -13.47 -25.92 19.03
N GLU A 388 -12.59 -26.86 18.71
CA GLU A 388 -11.82 -27.66 19.67
C GLU A 388 -10.88 -26.80 20.54
N ALA A 389 -10.42 -25.67 20.02
CA ALA A 389 -9.53 -24.76 20.72
C ALA A 389 -10.29 -23.79 21.66
N PHE A 390 -11.32 -23.12 21.14
CA PHE A 390 -11.88 -21.92 21.78
C PHE A 390 -13.32 -22.08 22.28
N PHE A 391 -14.05 -23.12 21.85
CA PHE A 391 -15.46 -23.33 22.26
C PHE A 391 -15.61 -24.37 23.39
N VAL A 392 -14.50 -24.93 23.86
CA VAL A 392 -14.51 -25.87 24.99
C VAL A 392 -14.78 -25.14 26.31
N LYS A 393 -15.53 -25.78 27.21
CA LYS A 393 -15.93 -25.20 28.51
C LYS A 393 -14.74 -24.70 29.33
N GLU A 394 -13.63 -25.45 29.30
CA GLU A 394 -12.40 -25.10 30.01
C GLU A 394 -11.81 -23.76 29.54
N TYR A 395 -11.76 -23.51 28.23
CA TYR A 395 -11.27 -22.25 27.66
C TYR A 395 -12.19 -21.09 28.05
N ILE A 396 -13.50 -21.26 27.88
CA ILE A 396 -14.51 -20.22 28.16
C ILE A 396 -14.49 -19.80 29.64
N LEU A 397 -14.33 -20.77 30.56
CA LEU A 397 -14.26 -20.49 31.99
C LEU A 397 -12.94 -19.83 32.42
N SER A 398 -11.84 -20.11 31.71
CA SER A 398 -10.52 -19.54 32.01
C SER A 398 -10.30 -18.17 31.39
N HIS A 399 -11.02 -17.81 30.33
CA HIS A 399 -10.89 -16.54 29.60
C HIS A 399 -12.25 -15.83 29.45
N PRO A 400 -12.90 -15.40 30.56
CA PRO A 400 -14.20 -14.74 30.49
C PRO A 400 -14.19 -13.44 29.67
N GLU A 401 -13.04 -12.76 29.57
CA GLU A 401 -12.83 -11.55 28.77
C GLU A 401 -12.91 -11.78 27.26
N ASP A 402 -12.79 -13.02 26.80
CA ASP A 402 -12.84 -13.37 25.38
C ASP A 402 -14.27 -13.65 24.87
N GLY A 403 -15.29 -13.53 25.72
CA GLY A 403 -16.68 -13.87 25.39
C GLY A 403 -17.19 -13.23 24.09
N GLU A 404 -16.93 -11.93 23.87
CA GLU A 404 -17.30 -11.23 22.63
C GLU A 404 -16.54 -11.77 21.40
N LYS A 405 -15.24 -12.04 21.55
CA LYS A 405 -14.41 -12.59 20.47
C LYS A 405 -14.85 -14.01 20.09
N ILE A 406 -15.19 -14.83 21.08
CA ILE A 406 -15.74 -16.18 20.87
C ILE A 406 -17.07 -16.12 20.13
N ALA A 407 -17.96 -15.19 20.50
CA ALA A 407 -19.22 -14.96 19.80
C ALA A 407 -18.98 -14.54 18.34
N ARG A 408 -18.06 -13.59 18.11
CA ARG A 408 -17.68 -13.14 16.77
C ARG A 408 -17.12 -14.28 15.90
N LEU A 409 -16.25 -15.12 16.46
CA LEU A 409 -15.70 -16.27 15.75
C LEU A 409 -16.83 -17.23 15.33
N ARG A 410 -17.80 -17.49 16.22
CA ARG A 410 -18.96 -18.33 15.93
C ARG A 410 -19.81 -17.74 14.80
N GLU A 411 -20.09 -16.44 14.83
CA GLU A 411 -20.81 -15.75 13.75
C GLU A 411 -20.10 -15.89 12.40
N LEU A 412 -18.78 -15.68 12.35
CA LEU A 412 -17.98 -15.81 11.14
C LEU A 412 -17.99 -17.24 10.59
N MET A 413 -18.05 -18.26 11.44
CA MET A 413 -18.16 -19.66 11.02
C MET A 413 -19.53 -19.97 10.42
N LEU A 414 -20.62 -19.44 11.01
CA LEU A 414 -21.97 -19.56 10.46
C LEU A 414 -22.08 -18.83 9.11
N GLU A 415 -21.52 -17.62 9.04
CA GLU A 415 -21.45 -16.83 7.82
C GLU A 415 -20.66 -17.58 6.73
N GLN A 416 -19.52 -18.20 7.08
CA GLN A 416 -18.74 -18.99 6.14
C GLN A 416 -19.56 -20.13 5.53
N ALA A 417 -20.36 -20.84 6.35
CA ALA A 417 -21.22 -21.90 5.84
C ALA A 417 -22.24 -21.38 4.81
N GLN A 418 -22.85 -20.21 5.06
CA GLN A 418 -23.78 -19.57 4.12
C GLN A 418 -23.09 -19.13 2.83
N ILE A 419 -21.89 -18.54 2.93
CA ILE A 419 -21.08 -18.13 1.77
C ILE A 419 -20.71 -19.35 0.92
N LEU A 420 -20.31 -20.46 1.54
CA LEU A 420 -19.95 -21.69 0.86
C LEU A 420 -21.16 -22.34 0.16
N GLU A 421 -22.32 -22.36 0.81
CA GLU A 421 -23.57 -22.86 0.20
C GLU A 421 -23.93 -22.07 -1.06
N PHE A 422 -23.91 -20.74 -0.96
CA PHE A 422 -24.12 -19.87 -2.13
C PHE A 422 -23.03 -20.05 -3.19
N GLY A 423 -21.77 -20.15 -2.77
CA GLY A 423 -20.61 -20.35 -3.65
C GLY A 423 -20.67 -21.66 -4.42
N LEU A 424 -21.12 -22.75 -3.80
CA LEU A 424 -21.35 -24.03 -4.46
C LEU A 424 -22.48 -23.94 -5.50
N ALA A 425 -23.58 -23.26 -5.18
CA ALA A 425 -24.68 -23.04 -6.12
C ALA A 425 -24.27 -22.19 -7.33
N VAL A 426 -23.37 -21.21 -7.14
CA VAL A 426 -22.76 -20.47 -8.25
C VAL A 426 -21.82 -21.39 -9.03
N HIS A 427 -20.93 -22.11 -8.36
CA HIS A 427 -19.96 -23.02 -8.98
C HIS A 427 -20.63 -24.08 -9.86
N GLU A 428 -21.77 -24.65 -9.44
CA GLU A 428 -22.55 -25.63 -10.21
C GLU A 428 -22.93 -25.13 -11.61
N LYS A 429 -23.20 -23.83 -11.75
CA LYS A 429 -23.63 -23.22 -13.03
C LYS A 429 -22.49 -23.08 -14.03
N PHE A 430 -21.25 -22.97 -13.56
CA PHE A 430 -20.09 -22.62 -14.38
C PHE A 430 -19.03 -23.73 -14.46
N VAL A 431 -19.12 -24.77 -13.62
CA VAL A 431 -18.14 -25.85 -13.61
C VAL A 431 -18.15 -26.64 -14.93
N PRO A 432 -16.98 -26.87 -15.55
CA PRO A 432 -16.85 -27.72 -16.73
C PRO A 432 -17.31 -29.16 -16.48
N GLN A 433 -17.73 -29.85 -17.54
CA GLN A 433 -18.25 -31.22 -17.45
C GLN A 433 -17.25 -32.18 -16.80
N ASP A 434 -15.96 -32.06 -17.12
CA ASP A 434 -14.88 -32.91 -16.59
C ASP A 434 -14.65 -32.72 -15.08
N MET A 435 -15.03 -31.56 -14.52
CA MET A 435 -14.88 -31.23 -13.10
C MET A 435 -16.17 -31.45 -12.28
N ARG A 436 -17.26 -31.93 -12.90
CA ARG A 436 -18.51 -32.25 -12.21
C ARG A 436 -18.35 -33.28 -11.07
N PRO A 437 -17.53 -34.34 -11.20
CA PRO A 437 -17.31 -35.28 -10.10
C PRO A 437 -16.69 -34.60 -8.86
N LEU A 438 -15.74 -33.68 -9.08
CA LEU A 438 -15.15 -32.89 -8.01
C LEU A 438 -16.18 -31.98 -7.35
N HIS A 439 -17.03 -31.30 -8.14
CA HIS A 439 -18.11 -30.49 -7.58
C HIS A 439 -19.06 -31.31 -6.71
N LYS A 440 -19.47 -32.50 -7.16
CA LYS A 440 -20.32 -33.40 -6.35
C LYS A 440 -19.66 -33.77 -5.03
N LYS A 441 -18.37 -34.14 -5.07
CA LYS A 441 -17.58 -34.41 -3.85
C LYS A 441 -17.60 -33.21 -2.88
N LEU A 442 -17.42 -32.00 -3.38
CA LEU A 442 -17.46 -30.78 -2.55
C LEU A 442 -18.83 -30.55 -1.90
N VAL A 443 -19.93 -30.80 -2.62
CA VAL A 443 -21.29 -30.69 -2.07
C VAL A 443 -21.50 -31.71 -0.95
N ASP A 444 -21.09 -32.96 -1.16
CA ASP A 444 -21.22 -34.03 -0.17
C ASP A 444 -20.40 -33.71 1.10
N GLN A 445 -19.16 -33.24 0.93
CA GLN A 445 -18.29 -32.85 2.05
C GLN A 445 -18.80 -31.59 2.77
N PHE A 446 -19.37 -30.64 2.03
CA PHE A 446 -19.97 -29.46 2.63
C PHE A 446 -21.15 -29.82 3.54
N PHE A 447 -21.96 -30.82 3.18
CA PHE A 447 -23.05 -31.28 4.04
C PHE A 447 -22.54 -31.84 5.37
N VAL A 448 -21.45 -32.63 5.34
CA VAL A 448 -20.79 -33.14 6.54
C VAL A 448 -20.24 -31.99 7.40
N MET A 449 -19.53 -31.05 6.78
CA MET A 449 -18.98 -29.87 7.46
C MET A 449 -20.09 -29.02 8.11
N LYS A 450 -21.15 -28.70 7.37
CA LYS A 450 -22.30 -27.91 7.86
C LYS A 450 -22.99 -28.58 9.05
N SER A 451 -23.08 -29.91 9.05
CA SER A 451 -23.64 -30.68 10.17
C SER A 451 -22.75 -30.61 11.42
N SER A 452 -21.43 -30.68 11.26
CA SER A 452 -20.46 -30.59 12.38
C SER A 452 -20.42 -29.22 13.07
N LEU A 453 -20.83 -28.16 12.37
CA LEU A 453 -20.91 -26.80 12.89
C LEU A 453 -22.11 -26.55 13.83
N GLY A 454 -22.98 -27.55 14.03
CA GLY A 454 -24.16 -27.42 14.91
C GLY A 454 -25.25 -26.48 14.38
N ILE A 455 -25.22 -26.17 13.07
CA ILE A 455 -26.10 -25.15 12.43
C ILE A 455 -27.57 -25.58 12.39
N GLN A 456 -27.88 -26.88 12.56
CA GLN A 456 -29.26 -27.36 12.55
C GLN A 456 -30.05 -27.04 13.84
N GLU A 457 -29.44 -26.69 14.97
CA GLU A 457 -30.16 -26.52 16.25
C GLU A 457 -30.54 -25.07 16.59
N PHE A 458 -30.04 -24.05 15.87
CA PHE A 458 -30.23 -22.65 16.26
C PHE A 458 -31.53 -21.99 15.78
N SER A 459 -32.31 -22.62 14.89
CA SER A 459 -33.62 -22.07 14.47
C SER A 459 -34.68 -22.10 15.58
N ALA A 460 -34.43 -22.76 16.72
CA ALA A 460 -35.41 -22.91 17.79
C ALA A 460 -35.27 -21.88 18.95
N CYS A 461 -34.21 -21.06 19.01
CA CYS A 461 -33.98 -20.18 20.17
C CYS A 461 -34.24 -18.68 19.93
N ILE A 462 -34.64 -18.27 18.71
CA ILE A 462 -35.06 -16.90 18.43
C ILE A 462 -36.46 -16.90 17.79
N GLN A 463 -37.46 -17.33 18.58
CA GLN A 463 -38.85 -16.94 18.34
C GLN A 463 -39.48 -16.50 19.66
N ALA A 464 -39.40 -15.20 19.93
CA ALA A 464 -40.35 -14.52 20.79
C ALA A 464 -40.52 -13.07 20.33
N SER A 465 -41.60 -12.85 19.57
CA SER A 465 -42.41 -11.63 19.44
C SER A 465 -42.47 -11.01 18.04
N PRO A 466 -43.67 -10.95 17.42
CA PRO A 466 -43.87 -10.34 16.11
C PRO A 466 -44.14 -8.83 16.25
N VAL A 467 -43.37 -7.98 15.57
CA VAL A 467 -43.78 -6.61 15.28
C VAL A 467 -43.89 -6.46 13.77
N HIS A 468 -45.13 -6.27 13.33
CA HIS A 468 -45.50 -5.95 11.96
C HIS A 468 -44.80 -4.68 11.47
N PHE A 469 -44.17 -4.75 10.30
CA PHE A 469 -43.84 -3.58 9.48
C PHE A 469 -44.68 -3.63 8.20
N PRO A 470 -45.51 -2.61 7.90
CA PRO A 470 -46.10 -2.50 6.57
C PRO A 470 -45.13 -1.79 5.62
N ASN A 471 -45.05 -2.34 4.41
CA ASN A 471 -44.45 -1.74 3.22
C ASN A 471 -45.10 -0.39 2.88
N GLY A 472 -44.30 0.59 2.43
CA GLY A 472 -44.83 1.76 1.74
C GLY A 472 -43.77 2.81 1.36
N SER A 473 -43.59 3.03 0.06
CA SER A 473 -42.73 4.05 -0.57
C SER A 473 -42.95 5.48 -0.03
N PRO A 474 -41.93 6.37 -0.08
CA PRO A 474 -42.14 7.77 0.27
C PRO A 474 -42.75 8.54 -0.92
N ARG A 475 -44.02 8.92 -0.79
CA ARG A 475 -44.63 9.99 -1.59
C ARG A 475 -44.38 11.34 -0.92
N VAL A 476 -43.91 12.28 -1.72
CA VAL A 476 -43.86 13.72 -1.47
C VAL A 476 -45.27 14.25 -1.20
N CYS A 477 -45.47 14.98 -0.10
CA CYS A 477 -46.61 15.88 0.04
C CYS A 477 -46.23 17.18 0.77
N ARG A 478 -46.54 18.28 0.07
CA ARG A 478 -46.68 19.66 0.53
C ARG A 478 -47.50 19.76 1.82
N ASN A 479 -47.17 20.72 2.68
CA ASN A 479 -48.17 21.43 3.46
C ASN A 479 -47.93 22.94 3.39
N SER A 480 -49.03 23.62 3.09
CA SER A 480 -49.25 25.05 2.94
C SER A 480 -49.32 25.80 4.27
N ALA A 481 -48.96 27.07 4.21
CA ALA A 481 -48.92 28.08 5.29
C ALA A 481 -50.27 28.34 6.00
N PRO A 482 -50.26 29.23 7.00
CA PRO A 482 -50.97 30.49 6.79
C PRO A 482 -50.13 31.74 7.07
N ALA A 483 -50.52 32.81 6.38
CA ALA A 483 -49.87 34.10 6.26
C ALA A 483 -50.16 35.05 7.43
N SER A 484 -49.23 35.96 7.71
CA SER A 484 -49.51 37.33 8.13
C SER A 484 -48.41 38.27 7.57
N MET A 485 -48.78 39.52 7.33
CA MET A 485 -48.30 40.38 6.24
C MET A 485 -47.08 41.27 6.53
N SER A 486 -46.20 41.41 5.53
CA SER A 486 -45.57 42.62 4.90
C SER A 486 -45.02 43.82 5.73
N PRO A 487 -44.16 44.71 5.15
CA PRO A 487 -43.02 44.51 4.22
C PRO A 487 -41.79 45.41 4.57
N ASP A 488 -40.84 45.43 3.63
CA ASP A 488 -39.75 46.41 3.37
C ASP A 488 -38.35 46.15 3.92
N GLY A 489 -37.37 46.19 3.00
CA GLY A 489 -35.95 46.33 3.33
C GLY A 489 -34.98 45.68 2.34
N THR A 490 -34.80 46.32 1.20
CA THR A 490 -33.85 45.97 0.14
C THR A 490 -32.37 45.99 0.60
N ARG A 491 -31.52 45.22 -0.10
CA ARG A 491 -30.11 45.50 -0.49
C ARG A 491 -28.92 44.86 0.27
N VAL A 492 -28.17 44.08 -0.52
CA VAL A 492 -26.73 44.21 -0.86
C VAL A 492 -25.69 43.36 -0.09
N ILE A 493 -25.07 42.47 -0.87
CA ILE A 493 -23.75 41.83 -0.73
C ILE A 493 -22.67 42.91 -1.00
N PRO A 494 -21.52 42.95 -0.28
CA PRO A 494 -20.30 42.41 -0.88
C PRO A 494 -19.33 41.68 0.07
N ARG A 495 -18.74 40.64 -0.54
CA ARG A 495 -17.41 40.04 -0.36
C ARG A 495 -16.40 40.77 0.53
N ARG A 496 -15.63 39.96 1.27
CA ARG A 496 -14.19 39.86 1.09
C ARG A 496 -13.74 38.41 1.18
#